data_AF-A0A849ZQK6-F1
#
_entry.id   AF-A0A849ZQK6-F1
#
_cell.length_a   1.000
_cell.length_b   1.000
_cell.length_c   1.000
_cell.angle_alpha   90.00
_cell.angle_beta   90.00
_cell.angle_gamma   90.00
#
_symmetry.space_group_name_H-M   'P 1'
#
loop_
_entity.id
_entity.type
_entity.pdbx_description
1 polymer ?
#
loop_
_entity_poly.entity_id
_entity_poly.type
_entity_poly.pdbx_seq_one_letter_code
_entity_poly.pdbx_strand_id
1 'polypeptide(L)'
;MNTIRNVTGIFALLLLGAGCASSQTFAEFGDPLQDTDERPVAATEILAHPDTYANRTVLVSGRVENVCRMKGCWMTLAGRNPDEKLMIRFTCPIEGRLIPVEAVGRKAVVRGQILVEEISQPQARHIAEDAGKSAEEVEKIVGPQKQVRVASPSARIFGLDPTKS
;
A
#
# COMPACT_ATOMS: atom_id res chain seq x y z
N MET A 1 -45.47 29.91 -54.29
CA MET A 1 -45.96 28.53 -54.13
C MET A 1 -45.16 27.61 -55.02
N ASN A 2 -44.41 26.67 -54.46
CA ASN A 2 -44.19 25.34 -55.03
C ASN A 2 -43.51 24.47 -53.96
N THR A 3 -43.78 23.19 -54.06
CA THR A 3 -44.04 22.26 -52.97
C THR A 3 -43.10 21.05 -53.04
N ILE A 4 -42.90 20.39 -51.89
CA ILE A 4 -42.73 18.93 -51.69
C ILE A 4 -41.31 18.28 -51.78
N ARG A 5 -40.84 17.89 -50.58
CA ARG A 5 -40.41 16.57 -50.03
C ARG A 5 -39.41 15.66 -50.79
N ASN A 6 -38.38 15.18 -50.05
CA ASN A 6 -37.96 13.78 -49.79
C ASN A 6 -36.42 13.69 -49.55
N VAL A 7 -35.94 13.49 -48.32
CA VAL A 7 -35.58 12.22 -47.63
C VAL A 7 -34.51 11.37 -48.33
N THR A 8 -33.27 11.45 -47.84
CA THR A 8 -32.26 10.38 -47.76
C THR A 8 -31.21 10.90 -46.76
N GLY A 9 -30.88 10.33 -45.60
CA GLY A 9 -30.91 8.95 -45.17
C GLY A 9 -29.47 8.51 -44.87
N ILE A 10 -29.23 8.12 -43.62
CA ILE A 10 -28.17 7.17 -43.16
C ILE A 10 -26.91 7.79 -42.52
N PHE A 11 -27.05 7.99 -41.21
CA PHE A 11 -26.22 7.42 -40.14
C PHE A 11 -24.69 7.56 -40.25
N ALA A 12 -24.17 8.57 -39.55
CA ALA A 12 -22.78 8.61 -39.12
C ALA A 12 -22.50 7.39 -38.21
N LEU A 13 -21.66 6.48 -38.69
CA LEU A 13 -21.15 5.34 -37.94
C LEU A 13 -20.23 5.88 -36.83
N LEU A 14 -20.81 6.15 -35.67
CA LEU A 14 -20.09 6.46 -34.45
C LEU A 14 -19.27 5.22 -34.06
N LEU A 15 -17.95 5.35 -34.19
CA LEU A 15 -16.95 4.44 -33.64
C LEU A 15 -17.12 4.37 -32.12
N LEU A 16 -17.90 3.41 -31.63
CA LEU A 16 -17.82 2.97 -30.23
C LEU A 16 -16.53 2.16 -30.07
N GLY A 17 -15.42 2.87 -29.88
CA GLY A 17 -14.23 2.28 -29.28
C GLY A 17 -14.59 1.83 -27.87
N ALA A 18 -14.93 0.56 -27.71
CA ALA A 18 -15.01 -0.09 -26.40
C ALA A 18 -13.60 -0.08 -25.80
N GLY A 19 -13.29 0.96 -25.03
CA GLY A 19 -12.14 0.95 -24.15
C GLY A 19 -12.34 -0.17 -23.15
N CYS A 20 -11.67 -1.31 -23.36
CA CYS A 20 -11.55 -2.35 -22.35
C CYS A 20 -10.90 -1.71 -21.13
N ALA A 21 -11.69 -1.35 -20.12
CA ALA A 21 -11.19 -1.04 -18.81
C ALA A 21 -10.55 -2.32 -18.26
N SER A 22 -9.22 -2.41 -18.33
CA SER A 22 -8.48 -3.51 -17.74
C SER A 22 -8.72 -3.50 -16.23
N SER A 23 -9.57 -4.41 -15.75
CA SER A 23 -9.73 -4.65 -14.31
C SER A 23 -8.40 -5.16 -13.78
N GLN A 24 -7.67 -4.33 -13.03
CA GLN A 24 -6.45 -4.75 -12.38
C GLN A 24 -6.82 -5.75 -11.29
N THR A 25 -6.24 -6.96 -11.32
CA THR A 25 -6.40 -7.92 -10.23
C THR A 25 -5.77 -7.35 -8.96
N PHE A 26 -6.43 -7.52 -7.82
CA PHE A 26 -5.91 -7.14 -6.52
C PHE A 26 -6.44 -8.07 -5.44
N ALA A 27 -5.71 -8.14 -4.32
CA ALA A 27 -6.17 -8.77 -3.10
C ALA A 27 -6.21 -7.73 -1.97
N GLU A 28 -7.20 -7.84 -1.10
CA GLU A 28 -7.39 -6.96 0.06
C GLU A 28 -7.10 -7.69 1.38
N PHE A 29 -6.51 -6.95 2.32
CA PHE A 29 -6.02 -7.43 3.61
C PHE A 29 -6.37 -6.43 4.71
N GLY A 30 -6.61 -6.93 5.92
CA GLY A 30 -7.04 -6.11 7.05
C GLY A 30 -8.53 -5.76 6.97
N ASP A 31 -8.90 -4.59 7.49
CA ASP A 31 -10.28 -4.12 7.45
C ASP A 31 -10.71 -3.82 6.00
N PRO A 32 -12.00 -3.94 5.65
CA PRO A 32 -12.50 -3.59 4.32
C PRO A 32 -12.08 -2.16 3.94
N LEU A 33 -11.38 -2.04 2.80
CA LEU A 33 -11.00 -0.75 2.29
C LEU A 33 -12.24 -0.07 1.70
N GLN A 34 -12.75 0.96 2.36
CA GLN A 34 -13.83 1.76 1.79
C GLN A 34 -13.31 2.53 0.58
N ASP A 35 -14.09 2.52 -0.51
CA ASP A 35 -13.79 3.37 -1.66
C ASP A 35 -13.86 4.83 -1.23
N THR A 36 -12.83 5.58 -1.60
CA THR A 36 -12.67 6.98 -1.24
C THR A 36 -11.99 7.72 -2.40
N ASP A 37 -12.38 8.98 -2.59
CA ASP A 37 -11.74 9.88 -3.54
C ASP A 37 -10.42 10.48 -2.99
N GLU A 38 -10.01 10.06 -1.78
CA GLU A 38 -8.72 10.43 -1.19
C GLU A 38 -7.56 10.04 -2.10
N ARG A 39 -6.75 11.04 -2.49
CA ARG A 39 -5.54 10.79 -3.25
C ARG A 39 -4.48 10.10 -2.37
N PRO A 40 -3.90 8.96 -2.80
CA PRO A 40 -2.85 8.31 -2.05
C PRO A 40 -1.57 9.17 -1.95
N VAL A 41 -1.04 9.27 -0.75
CA VAL A 41 0.26 9.86 -0.42
C VAL A 41 1.35 8.81 -0.63
N ALA A 42 2.50 9.16 -1.19
CA ALA A 42 3.59 8.19 -1.36
C ALA A 42 4.23 7.83 -0.02
N ALA A 43 4.64 6.57 0.17
CA ALA A 43 5.36 6.13 1.37
C ALA A 43 6.63 6.97 1.63
N THR A 44 7.32 7.38 0.56
CA THR A 44 8.49 8.28 0.61
C THR A 44 8.16 9.66 1.19
N GLU A 45 6.99 10.20 0.88
CA GLU A 45 6.54 11.50 1.39
C GLU A 45 6.25 11.42 2.90
N ILE A 46 5.62 10.33 3.34
CA ILE A 46 5.34 10.09 4.75
C ILE A 46 6.63 9.94 5.55
N LEU A 47 7.62 9.23 5.00
CA LEU A 47 8.94 9.07 5.63
C LEU A 47 9.73 10.38 5.66
N ALA A 48 9.59 11.25 4.66
CA ALA A 48 10.24 12.56 4.63
C ALA A 48 9.59 13.57 5.60
N HIS A 49 8.28 13.48 5.81
CA HIS A 49 7.50 14.42 6.61
C HIS A 49 6.59 13.73 7.64
N PRO A 50 7.11 12.87 8.53
CA PRO A 50 6.29 12.01 9.37
C PRO A 50 5.40 12.79 10.35
N ASP A 51 5.90 13.91 10.87
CA ASP A 51 5.17 14.75 11.84
C ASP A 51 3.96 15.45 11.21
N THR A 52 3.98 15.69 9.90
CA THR A 52 2.84 16.24 9.15
C THR A 52 1.65 15.27 9.14
N TYR A 53 1.94 13.97 9.13
CA TYR A 53 0.94 12.91 9.03
C TYR A 53 0.64 12.22 10.37
N ALA A 54 1.42 12.50 11.42
CA ALA A 54 1.27 11.88 12.72
C ALA A 54 -0.17 11.95 13.25
N ASN A 55 -0.67 10.80 13.70
CA ASN A 55 -2.04 10.55 14.19
C ASN A 55 -3.16 10.76 13.16
N ARG A 56 -2.84 10.99 11.88
CA ARG A 56 -3.83 11.10 10.79
C ARG A 56 -4.02 9.75 10.11
N THR A 57 -5.26 9.48 9.71
CA THR A 57 -5.59 8.40 8.79
C THR A 57 -5.43 8.90 7.37
N VAL A 58 -4.62 8.21 6.57
CA VAL A 58 -4.36 8.58 5.17
C VAL A 58 -4.31 7.34 4.27
N LEU A 59 -4.59 7.51 2.99
CA LEU A 59 -4.20 6.54 1.97
C LEU A 59 -2.70 6.70 1.65
N VAL A 60 -1.96 5.62 1.81
CA VAL A 60 -0.55 5.49 1.49
C VAL A 60 -0.40 4.62 0.25
N SER A 61 0.45 5.00 -0.68
CA SER A 61 0.84 4.18 -1.81
C SER A 61 2.33 3.90 -1.80
N GLY A 62 2.71 2.68 -2.18
CA GLY A 62 4.11 2.30 -2.24
C GLY A 62 4.32 0.95 -2.89
N ARG A 63 5.60 0.58 -3.07
CA ARG A 63 6.00 -0.76 -3.48
C ARG A 63 6.28 -1.59 -2.23
N VAL A 64 5.73 -2.79 -2.16
CA VAL A 64 6.01 -3.73 -1.06
C VAL A 64 7.45 -4.20 -1.17
N GLU A 65 8.24 -3.97 -0.13
CA GLU A 65 9.66 -4.28 -0.10
C GLU A 65 9.93 -5.59 0.66
N ASN A 66 9.30 -5.77 1.82
CA ASN A 66 9.39 -6.99 2.63
C ASN A 66 8.06 -7.33 3.29
N VAL A 67 7.86 -8.60 3.58
CA VAL A 67 6.71 -9.15 4.30
C VAL A 67 7.23 -10.08 5.40
N CYS A 68 6.53 -10.12 6.54
CA CYS A 68 6.81 -11.06 7.61
C CYS A 68 6.66 -12.52 7.12
N ARG A 69 7.78 -13.22 6.93
CA ARG A 69 7.78 -14.62 6.44
C ARG A 69 7.19 -15.63 7.44
N MET A 70 7.17 -15.28 8.72
CA MET A 70 6.75 -16.19 9.78
C MET A 70 5.23 -16.20 9.98
N LYS A 71 4.62 -15.02 10.05
CA LYS A 71 3.20 -14.86 10.43
C LYS A 71 2.43 -13.88 9.58
N GLY A 72 3.02 -13.27 8.54
CA GLY A 72 2.33 -12.32 7.65
C GLY A 72 1.74 -11.07 8.34
N CYS A 73 2.09 -10.81 9.61
CA CYS A 73 1.46 -9.76 10.42
C CYS A 73 1.92 -8.34 10.07
N TRP A 74 2.98 -8.20 9.27
CA TRP A 74 3.52 -6.92 8.84
C TRP A 74 4.09 -7.00 7.43
N MET A 75 4.09 -5.86 6.75
CA MET A 75 4.84 -5.62 5.53
C MET A 75 5.54 -4.26 5.61
N THR A 76 6.45 -4.01 4.67
CA THR A 76 7.11 -2.70 4.53
C THR A 76 6.91 -2.16 3.13
N LEU A 77 6.74 -0.84 3.02
CA LEU A 77 6.75 -0.13 1.74
C LEU A 77 8.11 0.54 1.56
N ALA A 78 8.64 0.48 0.33
CA ALA A 78 9.92 1.08 -0.03
C ALA A 78 9.91 2.62 0.15
N GLY A 79 10.95 3.14 0.80
CA GLY A 79 11.28 4.56 0.88
C GLY A 79 12.18 5.00 -0.27
N ARG A 80 12.90 6.12 -0.09
CA ARG A 80 13.73 6.69 -1.16
C ARG A 80 14.98 5.84 -1.39
N ASN A 81 15.50 5.26 -0.31
CA ASN A 81 16.70 4.44 -0.29
C ASN A 81 16.37 3.05 0.26
N PRO A 82 17.21 2.02 0.00
CA PRO A 82 16.98 0.65 0.50
C PRO A 82 16.85 0.55 2.04
N ASP A 83 17.46 1.48 2.76
CA ASP A 83 17.40 1.57 4.22
C ASP A 83 16.14 2.22 4.78
N GLU A 84 15.43 3.01 3.96
CA GLU A 84 14.21 3.68 4.36
C GLU A 84 13.01 2.80 4.02
N LYS A 85 12.25 2.41 5.04
CA LYS A 85 11.08 1.54 4.87
C LYS A 85 9.96 2.02 5.78
N LEU A 86 8.75 2.15 5.22
CA LEU A 86 7.57 2.45 6.01
C LEU A 86 6.95 1.15 6.51
N MET A 87 6.89 0.97 7.83
CA MET A 87 6.35 -0.24 8.43
C MET A 87 4.82 -0.21 8.45
N ILE A 88 4.20 -1.24 7.87
CA ILE A 88 2.76 -1.45 7.91
C ILE A 88 2.49 -2.66 8.81
N ARG A 89 1.85 -2.44 9.96
CA ARG A 89 1.57 -3.50 10.93
C ARG A 89 0.08 -3.73 11.02
N PHE A 90 -0.34 -4.96 10.74
CA PHE A 90 -1.73 -5.37 10.84
C PHE A 90 -2.01 -5.90 12.25
N THR A 91 -3.00 -5.31 12.91
CA THR A 91 -3.50 -5.74 14.22
C THR A 91 -4.54 -6.84 13.98
N CYS A 92 -4.13 -8.11 14.06
CA CYS A 92 -4.97 -9.27 13.71
C CYS A 92 -6.25 -9.40 14.55
N PRO A 93 -7.32 -9.98 13.96
CA PRO A 93 -7.81 -11.27 14.45
C PRO A 93 -7.97 -12.38 13.38
N ILE A 94 -7.39 -13.54 13.71
CA ILE A 94 -7.73 -14.98 13.54
C ILE A 94 -8.18 -15.60 12.20
N GLU A 95 -8.81 -14.92 11.23
CA GLU A 95 -9.37 -15.63 10.04
C GLU A 95 -8.58 -15.44 8.73
N GLY A 96 -7.29 -15.72 8.81
CA GLY A 96 -6.66 -16.53 7.75
C GLY A 96 -6.17 -15.86 6.47
N ARG A 97 -6.11 -14.54 6.35
CA ARG A 97 -5.43 -13.91 5.19
C ARG A 97 -4.09 -13.29 5.57
N LEU A 98 -3.07 -14.14 5.61
CA LEU A 98 -1.68 -13.69 5.72
C LEU A 98 -1.28 -12.96 4.44
N ILE A 99 -0.48 -11.90 4.55
CA ILE A 99 0.06 -11.27 3.35
C ILE A 99 1.02 -12.27 2.68
N PRO A 100 0.75 -12.67 1.43
CA PRO A 100 1.59 -13.62 0.73
C PRO A 100 2.98 -13.03 0.48
N VAL A 101 4.02 -13.85 0.49
CA VAL A 101 5.39 -13.40 0.15
C VAL A 101 5.47 -12.90 -1.30
N GLU A 102 4.57 -13.38 -2.15
CA GLU A 102 4.34 -12.94 -3.52
C GLU A 102 3.92 -11.47 -3.61
N ALA A 103 3.52 -10.84 -2.50
CA ALA A 103 3.27 -9.40 -2.44
C ALA A 103 4.55 -8.58 -2.65
N VAL A 104 5.73 -9.12 -2.34
CA VAL A 104 7.01 -8.42 -2.51
C VAL A 104 7.21 -7.99 -3.97
N GLY A 105 7.59 -6.73 -4.15
CA GLY A 105 7.76 -6.10 -5.45
C GLY A 105 6.47 -5.54 -6.07
N ARG A 106 5.30 -5.80 -5.50
CA ARG A 106 4.02 -5.31 -6.02
C ARG A 106 3.69 -3.93 -5.49
N LYS A 107 2.80 -3.24 -6.21
CA LYS A 107 2.22 -1.98 -5.74
C LYS A 107 1.15 -2.27 -4.69
N ALA A 108 1.16 -1.51 -3.61
CA ALA A 108 0.15 -1.55 -2.57
C ALA A 108 -0.41 -0.16 -2.31
N VAL A 109 -1.69 -0.11 -1.97
CA VAL A 109 -2.36 1.05 -1.38
C VAL A 109 -2.85 0.64 0.00
N VAL A 110 -2.49 1.40 1.02
CA VAL A 110 -2.77 1.11 2.42
C VAL A 110 -3.47 2.30 3.03
N ARG A 111 -4.66 2.12 3.60
CA ARG A 111 -5.31 3.12 4.43
C ARG A 111 -5.09 2.78 5.89
N GLY A 112 -4.53 3.69 6.66
CA GLY A 112 -4.33 3.48 8.09
C GLY A 112 -3.85 4.73 8.80
N GLN A 113 -3.78 4.66 10.12
CA GLN A 113 -3.31 5.77 10.94
C GLN A 113 -1.78 5.78 10.98
N ILE A 114 -1.17 6.92 10.67
CA ILE A 114 0.28 7.10 10.82
C ILE A 114 0.59 7.33 12.29
N LEU A 115 1.40 6.45 12.87
CA LEU A 115 1.91 6.57 14.22
C LEU A 115 3.42 6.84 14.17
N VAL A 116 3.82 7.80 14.97
CA VAL A 116 5.21 8.21 15.14
C VAL A 116 5.52 8.01 16.62
N GLU A 117 6.33 6.99 16.92
CA GLU A 117 6.66 6.62 18.29
C GLU A 117 8.17 6.49 18.47
N GLU A 118 8.63 6.69 19.69
CA GLU A 118 10.01 6.41 20.06
C GLU A 118 10.09 4.96 20.54
N ILE A 119 10.94 4.17 19.91
CA ILE A 119 11.21 2.78 20.31
C ILE A 119 12.56 2.67 21.00
N SER A 120 12.62 1.77 21.98
CA SER A 120 13.86 1.48 22.69
C SER A 120 14.93 0.89 21.76
N GLN A 121 16.21 1.09 22.09
CA GLN A 121 17.31 0.50 21.34
C GLN A 121 17.20 -1.04 21.16
N PRO A 122 16.84 -1.84 22.19
CA PRO A 122 16.64 -3.27 22.01
C PRO A 122 15.53 -3.60 21.00
N GLN A 123 14.43 -2.86 21.03
CA GLN A 123 13.33 -3.05 20.08
C GLN A 123 13.72 -2.68 18.65
N ALA A 124 14.43 -1.56 18.48
CA ALA A 124 14.95 -1.13 17.18
C ALA A 124 15.91 -2.15 16.58
N ARG A 125 16.79 -2.74 17.40
CA ARG A 125 17.69 -3.82 17.00
C ARG A 125 16.95 -5.07 16.56
N HIS A 126 15.97 -5.52 17.35
CA HIS A 126 15.15 -6.68 17.00
C HIS A 126 14.41 -6.51 15.67
N ILE A 127 13.87 -5.32 15.41
CA ILE A 127 13.22 -5.01 14.11
C ILE A 127 14.23 -5.06 12.96
N ALA A 128 15.45 -4.59 13.16
CA ALA A 128 16.50 -4.63 12.15
C ALA A 128 16.97 -6.06 11.85
N GLU A 129 17.06 -6.92 12.87
CA GLU A 129 17.34 -8.35 12.72
C GLU A 129 16.23 -9.07 11.93
N ASP A 130 14.97 -8.82 12.28
CA ASP A 130 13.80 -9.35 11.56
C ASP A 130 13.74 -8.87 10.10
N ALA A 131 14.26 -7.67 9.83
CA ALA A 131 14.40 -7.12 8.49
C ALA A 131 15.60 -7.70 7.71
N GLY A 132 16.40 -8.56 8.33
CA GLY A 132 17.56 -9.21 7.72
C GLY A 132 18.80 -8.32 7.61
N LYS A 133 18.92 -7.25 8.42
CA LYS A 133 20.13 -6.42 8.45
C LYS A 133 21.33 -7.20 9.01
N SER A 134 22.53 -6.80 8.60
CA SER A 134 23.77 -7.41 9.10
C SER A 134 24.01 -7.06 10.58
N ALA A 135 24.78 -7.89 11.29
CA ALA A 135 25.13 -7.64 12.69
C ALA A 135 25.80 -6.26 12.88
N GLU A 136 26.65 -5.84 11.94
CA GLU A 136 27.31 -4.54 11.96
C GLU A 136 26.32 -3.37 11.88
N GLU A 137 25.26 -3.48 11.06
CA GLU A 137 24.21 -2.47 10.97
C GLU A 137 23.34 -2.41 12.22
N VAL A 138 23.06 -3.57 12.83
CA VAL A 138 22.28 -3.65 14.08
C VAL A 138 23.07 -3.04 15.24
N GLU A 139 24.39 -3.27 15.31
CA GLU A 139 25.26 -2.70 16.34
C GLU A 139 25.34 -1.16 16.27
N LYS A 140 25.29 -0.60 15.06
CA LYS A 140 25.25 0.86 14.83
C LYS A 140 23.99 1.52 15.39
N ILE A 141 22.93 0.75 15.69
CA ILE A 141 21.72 1.27 16.36
C ILE A 141 22.05 1.50 17.84
N VAL A 142 22.18 2.78 18.21
CA VAL A 142 22.49 3.24 19.57
C VAL A 142 21.45 4.27 20.00
N GLY A 143 20.91 4.12 21.20
CA GLY A 143 19.88 4.99 21.76
C GLY A 143 18.48 4.75 21.19
N PRO A 144 17.46 5.44 21.75
CA PRO A 144 16.09 5.38 21.25
C PRO A 144 16.00 5.80 19.79
N GLN A 145 15.13 5.14 19.02
CA GLN A 145 14.94 5.42 17.60
C GLN A 145 13.51 5.89 17.35
N LYS A 146 13.34 6.84 16.43
CA LYS A 146 12.02 7.24 15.94
C LYS A 146 11.52 6.17 14.96
N GLN A 147 10.36 5.58 15.25
CA GLN A 147 9.69 4.63 14.37
C GLN A 147 8.44 5.26 13.77
N VAL A 148 8.33 5.20 12.45
CA VAL A 148 7.11 5.54 11.72
C VAL A 148 6.43 4.24 11.32
N ARG A 149 5.19 4.04 11.79
CA ARG A 149 4.39 2.87 11.41
C ARG A 149 2.97 3.25 11.04
N VAL A 150 2.34 2.40 10.26
CA VAL A 150 0.92 2.48 9.95
C VAL A 150 0.18 1.43 10.78
N ALA A 151 -0.80 1.87 11.57
CA ALA A 151 -1.61 1.02 12.44
C ALA A 151 -3.02 0.80 11.87
N SER A 152 -3.61 -0.33 12.24
CA SER A 152 -4.94 -0.81 11.81
C SER A 152 -5.20 -0.58 10.32
N PRO A 153 -4.33 -1.10 9.43
CA PRO A 153 -4.41 -0.77 8.03
C PRO A 153 -5.39 -1.68 7.29
N SER A 154 -6.15 -1.08 6.38
CA SER A 154 -6.71 -1.75 5.20
C SER A 154 -5.67 -1.69 4.09
N ALA A 155 -5.35 -2.80 3.43
CA ALA A 155 -4.39 -2.82 2.34
C ALA A 155 -4.95 -3.51 1.10
N ARG A 156 -4.77 -2.86 -0.05
CA ARG A 156 -5.05 -3.38 -1.39
C ARG A 156 -3.72 -3.56 -2.11
N ILE A 157 -3.40 -4.80 -2.50
CA ILE A 157 -2.15 -5.13 -3.20
C ILE A 157 -2.47 -5.58 -4.61
N PHE A 158 -1.89 -4.89 -5.60
CA PHE A 158 -2.20 -5.07 -7.01
C PHE A 158 -1.40 -6.22 -7.62
N GLY A 159 -2.03 -6.95 -8.55
CA GLY A 159 -1.50 -8.10 -9.25
C GLY A 159 -1.52 -9.40 -8.45
N LEU A 160 -2.07 -9.40 -7.23
CA LEU A 160 -2.32 -10.63 -6.48
C LEU A 160 -3.65 -11.26 -6.92
N ASP A 161 -3.67 -12.58 -6.93
CA ASP A 161 -4.86 -13.37 -7.18
C ASP A 161 -5.63 -13.52 -5.85
N PRO A 162 -6.83 -12.94 -5.72
CA PRO A 162 -7.61 -13.00 -4.49
C PRO A 162 -8.07 -14.42 -4.15
N THR A 163 -8.02 -15.37 -5.09
CA THR A 163 -8.40 -16.78 -4.86
C THR A 163 -7.28 -17.63 -4.24
N LYS A 164 -6.06 -17.10 -4.18
CA LYS A 164 -4.86 -17.76 -3.63
C LYS A 164 -4.35 -17.11 -2.34
N SER A 165 -5.11 -16.16 -1.78
CA SER A 165 -4.71 -15.30 -0.65
C SER A 165 -5.50 -15.58 0.62
#